data_AF-A0A428K4F3-F1
#
_entry.id   AF-A0A428K4F3-F1
#
_cell.length_a   1.000
_cell.length_b   1.000
_cell.length_c   1.000
_cell.angle_alpha   90.00
_cell.angle_beta   90.00
_cell.angle_gamma   90.00
#
_symmetry.space_group_name_H-M   'P 1'
#
loop_
_entity.id
_entity.type
_entity.pdbx_description
1 polymer ?
#
loop_
_entity_poly.entity_id
_entity_poly.type
_entity_poly.pdbx_seq_one_letter_code
_entity_poly.pdbx_strand_id
1 'polypeptide(L)'
;MNKLIKKLWKIILGFSILASVLIFGIIYILKVNGITEFDSDKPKYEPLVSKDDERTPEFEKGLEIFLNDCRKCHVTKGRLHNYLDGIVDKVGVDYLKLYITKQDSLTENKDKYALAIKEEWGNQANSHNFKYSENELNLLIEYLK
;
A
#
# COMPACT_ATOMS: atom_id res chain seq x y z
N MET A 1 -18.41 -48.92 18.24
CA MET A 1 -17.95 -47.58 18.66
C MET A 1 -17.90 -47.49 20.19
N ASN A 2 -16.70 -47.37 20.75
CA ASN A 2 -16.40 -47.67 22.16
C ASN A 2 -17.13 -46.68 23.12
N LYS A 3 -17.66 -47.17 24.25
CA LYS A 3 -18.46 -46.38 25.21
C LYS A 3 -17.70 -45.15 25.73
N LEU A 4 -16.38 -45.27 25.80
CA LEU A 4 -15.44 -44.19 26.16
C LEU A 4 -15.36 -43.09 25.09
N ILE A 5 -15.34 -43.45 23.81
CA ILE A 5 -15.29 -42.49 22.69
C ILE A 5 -16.57 -41.66 22.63
N LYS A 6 -17.74 -42.27 22.87
CA LYS A 6 -19.02 -41.54 22.95
C LYS A 6 -19.07 -40.55 24.12
N LYS A 7 -18.40 -40.85 25.25
CA LYS A 7 -18.32 -39.96 26.41
C LYS A 7 -17.38 -38.77 26.15
N LEU A 8 -16.24 -39.01 25.50
CA LEU A 8 -15.30 -37.97 25.08
C LEU A 8 -15.92 -36.99 24.07
N TRP A 9 -16.65 -37.48 23.08
CA TRP A 9 -17.35 -36.62 22.11
C TRP A 9 -18.37 -35.69 22.77
N LYS A 10 -19.11 -36.16 23.79
CA LYS A 10 -20.05 -35.30 24.54
C LYS A 10 -19.34 -34.19 25.32
N ILE A 11 -18.15 -34.47 25.87
CA ILE A 11 -17.34 -33.48 26.58
C ILE A 11 -16.80 -32.44 25.60
N ILE A 12 -16.24 -32.87 24.47
CA ILE A 12 -15.74 -31.96 23.41
C ILE A 12 -16.87 -31.08 22.87
N LEU A 13 -18.05 -31.65 22.63
CA LEU A 13 -19.21 -30.89 22.16
C LEU A 13 -19.64 -29.82 23.19
N GLY A 14 -19.66 -30.17 24.48
CA GLY A 14 -19.99 -29.24 25.56
C GLY A 14 -18.99 -28.08 25.68
N PHE A 15 -17.69 -28.37 25.61
CA PHE A 15 -16.65 -27.34 25.60
C PHE A 15 -16.71 -26.44 24.37
N SER A 16 -17.02 -27.00 23.19
CA SER A 16 -17.15 -26.24 21.95
C SER A 16 -18.34 -25.27 22.00
N ILE A 17 -19.48 -25.70 22.56
CA ILE A 17 -20.65 -24.85 22.77
C ILE A 17 -20.32 -23.72 23.75
N LEU A 18 -19.66 -24.05 24.88
CA LEU A 18 -19.28 -23.05 25.88
C LEU A 18 -18.30 -22.00 25.30
N ALA A 19 -17.29 -22.45 24.55
CA ALA A 19 -16.36 -21.55 23.87
C ALA A 19 -17.07 -20.64 22.86
N SER A 20 -18.03 -21.17 22.10
CA SER A 20 -18.81 -20.40 21.13
C SER A 20 -19.63 -19.30 21.82
N VAL A 21 -20.27 -19.61 22.96
CA VAL A 21 -21.03 -18.62 23.74
C VAL A 21 -20.12 -17.52 24.30
N LEU A 22 -18.93 -17.88 24.79
CA LEU A 22 -17.96 -16.90 25.29
C LEU A 22 -17.47 -15.97 24.17
N ILE A 23 -17.15 -16.51 22.99
CA ILE A 23 -16.76 -15.72 21.82
C ILE A 23 -17.88 -14.74 21.43
N PHE A 24 -19.12 -15.22 21.36
CA PHE A 24 -20.26 -14.36 21.02
C PHE A 24 -20.50 -13.26 22.06
N GLY A 25 -20.31 -13.58 23.35
CA GLY A 25 -20.40 -12.62 24.45
C GLY A 25 -19.33 -11.52 24.35
N ILE A 26 -18.10 -11.90 24.02
CA ILE A 26 -17.01 -10.94 23.79
C ILE A 26 -17.36 -10.01 22.61
N ILE A 27 -17.80 -10.56 21.47
CA ILE A 27 -18.20 -9.77 20.29
C ILE A 27 -19.35 -8.80 20.63
N TYR A 28 -20.33 -9.26 21.41
CA TYR A 28 -21.46 -8.42 21.84
C TYR A 28 -21.00 -7.26 22.74
N ILE A 29 -20.12 -7.53 23.71
CA ILE A 29 -19.56 -6.50 24.60
C ILE A 29 -18.75 -5.47 23.81
N LEU A 30 -17.92 -5.92 22.86
CA LEU A 30 -17.17 -5.03 21.97
C LEU A 30 -18.10 -4.11 21.18
N LYS A 31 -19.20 -4.65 20.64
CA LYS A 31 -20.18 -3.90 19.85
C LYS A 31 -20.97 -2.88 20.67
N VAL A 32 -21.44 -3.25 21.87
CA VAL A 32 -22.19 -2.34 22.76
C VAL A 32 -21.33 -1.17 23.23
N ASN A 33 -20.04 -1.42 23.46
CA ASN A 33 -19.08 -0.40 23.90
C ASN A 33 -18.48 0.42 22.75
N GLY A 34 -18.89 0.17 21.50
CA GLY A 34 -18.40 0.90 20.33
C GLY A 34 -16.89 0.73 20.08
N ILE A 35 -16.30 -0.40 20.49
CA ILE A 35 -14.88 -0.69 20.27
C ILE A 35 -14.72 -1.18 18.83
N THR A 36 -14.35 -0.26 17.94
CA THR A 36 -14.11 -0.53 16.51
C THR A 36 -12.64 -0.81 16.19
N GLU A 37 -11.77 -0.92 17.21
CA GLU A 37 -10.32 -1.14 17.06
C GLU A 37 -9.98 -2.46 16.35
N PHE A 38 -10.92 -3.41 16.34
CA PHE A 38 -10.81 -4.70 15.67
C PHE A 38 -11.72 -4.84 14.46
N ASP A 39 -12.53 -3.82 14.15
CA ASP A 39 -13.25 -3.78 12.88
C ASP A 39 -12.18 -3.68 11.79
N SER A 40 -12.23 -4.61 10.84
CA SER A 40 -11.22 -4.78 9.78
C SER A 40 -11.24 -3.65 8.75
N ASP A 41 -11.50 -2.42 9.17
CA ASP A 41 -11.21 -1.25 8.36
C ASP A 41 -9.70 -1.19 8.26
N LYS A 42 -9.18 -1.78 7.16
CA LYS A 42 -7.86 -1.44 6.63
C LYS A 42 -7.74 0.07 6.82
N PRO A 43 -6.66 0.60 7.43
CA PRO A 43 -6.54 2.03 7.61
C PRO A 43 -6.84 2.66 6.27
N LYS A 44 -7.97 3.37 6.18
CA LYS A 44 -8.31 4.15 5.00
C LYS A 44 -7.20 5.17 4.93
N TYR A 45 -6.19 4.84 4.15
CA TYR A 45 -5.26 5.83 3.68
C TYR A 45 -6.15 6.80 2.94
N GLU A 46 -6.46 7.93 3.57
CA GLU A 46 -6.89 9.11 2.83
C GLU A 46 -5.63 9.51 2.05
N PRO A 47 -5.58 9.28 0.73
CA PRO A 47 -4.59 9.98 -0.05
C PRO A 47 -4.93 11.44 0.20
N LEU A 48 -4.04 12.15 0.89
CA LEU A 48 -4.14 13.58 1.11
C LEU A 48 -3.84 14.30 -0.21
N VAL A 49 -4.43 13.82 -1.31
CA VAL A 49 -4.68 14.61 -2.52
C VAL A 49 -5.22 15.93 -2.02
N SER A 50 -4.65 17.03 -2.50
CA SER A 50 -5.17 18.34 -2.16
C SER A 50 -6.67 18.31 -2.45
N LYS A 51 -7.50 18.87 -1.55
CA LYS A 51 -8.96 18.91 -1.76
C LYS A 51 -9.34 19.61 -3.08
N ASP A 52 -8.39 20.31 -3.67
CA ASP A 52 -8.54 21.11 -4.86
C ASP A 52 -8.04 20.41 -6.15
N ASP A 53 -7.47 19.19 -6.07
CA ASP A 53 -7.01 18.47 -7.26
C ASP A 53 -8.20 17.92 -8.07
N GLU A 54 -8.16 18.10 -9.39
CA GLU A 54 -9.17 17.57 -10.28
C GLU A 54 -9.05 16.04 -10.38
N ARG A 55 -9.93 15.32 -9.67
CA ARG A 55 -9.91 13.85 -9.63
C ARG A 55 -10.56 13.23 -10.85
N THR A 56 -9.86 13.24 -11.97
CA THR A 56 -10.27 12.52 -13.19
C THR A 56 -10.23 10.99 -12.98
N PRO A 57 -10.97 10.20 -13.79
CA PRO A 57 -10.85 8.74 -13.76
C PRO A 57 -9.43 8.22 -13.98
N GLU A 58 -8.62 8.94 -14.76
CA GLU A 58 -7.22 8.64 -15.04
C GLU A 58 -6.35 8.89 -13.80
N PHE A 59 -6.56 10.03 -13.13
CA PHE A 59 -5.90 10.37 -11.87
C PHE A 59 -6.13 9.29 -10.81
N GLU A 60 -7.37 8.83 -10.64
CA GLU A 60 -7.71 7.79 -9.65
C GLU A 60 -7.00 6.46 -9.91
N LYS A 61 -6.88 6.05 -11.18
CA LYS A 61 -6.17 4.82 -11.53
C LYS A 61 -4.67 4.98 -11.32
N GLY A 62 -4.12 6.16 -11.61
CA GLY A 62 -2.72 6.49 -11.31
C GLY A 62 -2.41 6.43 -9.82
N LEU A 63 -3.31 7.01 -9.02
CA LEU A 63 -3.26 6.96 -7.56
C LEU A 63 -3.28 5.51 -7.06
N GLU A 64 -4.15 4.65 -7.60
CA GLU A 64 -4.19 3.23 -7.23
C GLU A 64 -2.83 2.54 -7.46
N ILE A 65 -2.20 2.76 -8.61
CA ILE A 65 -0.86 2.24 -8.93
C ILE A 65 0.16 2.73 -7.89
N PHE A 66 0.17 4.03 -7.60
CA PHE A 66 1.08 4.63 -6.62
C PHE A 66 0.92 4.02 -5.22
N LEU A 67 -0.33 3.82 -4.76
CA LEU A 67 -0.62 3.26 -3.45
C LEU A 67 -0.18 1.80 -3.28
N ASN A 68 -0.27 1.03 -4.35
CA ASN A 68 0.10 -0.38 -4.36
C ASN A 68 1.62 -0.58 -4.37
N ASP A 69 2.32 0.18 -5.23
CA ASP A 69 3.71 -0.12 -5.56
C ASP A 69 4.70 0.91 -5.00
N CYS A 70 4.40 2.20 -5.11
CA CYS A 70 5.33 3.28 -4.78
C CYS A 70 5.28 3.67 -3.29
N ARG A 71 4.09 3.59 -2.67
CA ARG A 71 3.83 4.07 -1.30
C ARG A 71 4.81 3.53 -0.26
N LYS A 72 5.26 2.29 -0.40
CA LYS A 72 6.15 1.63 0.58
C LYS A 72 7.49 2.37 0.77
N CYS A 73 7.99 3.01 -0.29
CA CYS A 73 9.25 3.73 -0.27
C CYS A 73 9.05 5.25 -0.28
N HIS A 74 7.99 5.72 -0.94
CA HIS A 74 7.74 7.14 -1.14
C HIS A 74 6.90 7.76 -0.02
N VAL A 75 6.06 7.01 0.69
CA VAL A 75 5.23 7.56 1.77
C VAL A 75 5.74 7.11 3.12
N THR A 76 6.10 8.06 3.97
CA THR A 76 6.53 7.80 5.35
C THR A 76 5.75 8.68 6.32
N LYS A 77 5.79 8.36 7.63
CA LYS A 77 5.14 9.19 8.66
C LYS A 77 5.65 10.64 8.71
N GLY A 78 6.83 10.94 8.15
CA GLY A 78 7.46 12.26 8.13
C GLY A 78 7.68 12.87 6.74
N ARG A 79 7.34 12.16 5.66
CA ARG A 79 7.32 12.67 4.28
C ARG A 79 6.04 12.20 3.62
N LEU A 80 5.09 13.12 3.53
CA LEU A 80 3.83 12.90 2.83
C LEU A 80 4.10 12.90 1.32
N HIS A 81 3.19 12.31 0.54
CA HIS A 81 3.28 12.11 -0.92
C HIS A 81 3.68 13.37 -1.72
N ASN A 82 3.43 14.57 -1.17
CA ASN A 82 3.74 15.88 -1.73
C ASN A 82 5.24 16.17 -1.91
N TYR A 83 6.15 15.32 -1.45
CA TYR A 83 7.58 15.53 -1.76
C TYR A 83 7.92 15.22 -3.24
N LEU A 84 7.07 14.49 -3.94
CA LEU A 84 7.17 14.26 -5.38
C LEU A 84 6.39 15.31 -6.19
N ASP A 85 5.76 16.28 -5.53
CA ASP A 85 5.05 17.36 -6.21
C ASP A 85 5.99 18.09 -7.19
N GLY A 86 5.48 18.37 -8.40
CA GLY A 86 6.25 18.97 -9.48
C GLY A 86 7.39 18.09 -10.05
N ILE A 87 7.47 16.80 -9.71
CA ILE A 87 8.53 15.93 -10.27
C ILE A 87 8.42 15.81 -11.78
N VAL A 88 7.20 15.74 -12.32
CA VAL A 88 6.95 15.65 -13.76
C VAL A 88 7.50 16.89 -14.46
N ASP A 89 7.29 18.09 -13.91
CA ASP A 89 7.82 19.34 -14.46
C ASP A 89 9.35 19.42 -14.33
N LYS A 90 9.91 18.91 -13.23
CA LYS A 90 11.34 18.96 -12.95
C LYS A 90 12.18 18.12 -13.92
N VAL A 91 11.74 16.91 -14.24
CA VAL A 91 12.54 15.97 -15.05
C VAL A 91 11.94 15.65 -16.42
N GLY A 92 10.66 15.97 -16.63
CA GLY A 92 9.92 15.63 -17.84
C GLY A 92 9.35 14.21 -17.82
N VAL A 93 8.24 14.03 -18.55
CA VAL A 93 7.48 12.78 -18.62
C VAL A 93 8.34 11.60 -19.09
N ASP A 94 9.08 11.77 -20.19
CA ASP A 94 9.84 10.67 -20.81
C ASP A 94 10.97 10.18 -19.91
N TYR A 95 11.69 11.11 -19.28
CA TYR A 95 12.74 10.75 -18.34
C TYR A 95 12.16 10.08 -17.10
N LEU A 96 11.05 10.58 -16.55
CA LEU A 96 10.42 9.99 -15.38
C LEU A 96 9.95 8.56 -15.65
N LYS A 97 9.32 8.30 -16.80
CA LYS A 97 8.96 6.94 -17.24
C LYS A 97 10.18 6.04 -17.36
N LEU A 98 11.26 6.54 -17.96
CA LEU A 98 12.51 5.80 -18.11
C LEU A 98 13.12 5.48 -16.73
N TYR A 99 13.10 6.44 -15.81
CA TYR A 99 13.60 6.28 -14.45
C TYR A 99 12.81 5.24 -13.67
N ILE A 100 11.47 5.27 -13.73
CA ILE A 100 10.59 4.30 -13.05
C ILE A 100 10.81 2.86 -13.55
N THR A 101 11.14 2.69 -14.83
CA THR A 101 11.22 1.36 -15.46
C THR A 101 12.64 0.80 -15.59
N LYS A 102 13.67 1.67 -15.56
CA LYS A 102 15.07 1.33 -15.89
C LYS A 102 16.10 2.18 -15.12
N GLN A 103 15.87 2.45 -13.83
CA GLN A 103 16.83 3.22 -13.02
C GLN A 103 18.22 2.53 -12.97
N ASP A 104 18.27 1.20 -13.02
CA ASP A 104 19.52 0.45 -13.04
C ASP A 104 20.38 0.81 -14.25
N SER A 105 19.76 0.87 -15.42
CA SER A 105 20.36 1.16 -16.70
C SER A 105 20.85 2.62 -16.73
N LEU A 106 20.07 3.55 -16.17
CA LEU A 106 20.50 4.94 -16.00
C LEU A 106 21.75 5.05 -15.12
N THR A 107 21.76 4.33 -14.00
CA THR A 107 22.89 4.32 -13.06
C THR A 107 24.14 3.70 -13.70
N GLU A 108 23.99 2.60 -14.43
CA GLU A 108 25.08 1.92 -15.16
C GLU A 108 25.70 2.83 -16.23
N ASN A 109 24.86 3.58 -16.95
CA ASN A 109 25.29 4.56 -17.94
C ASN A 109 25.77 5.89 -17.34
N LYS A 110 25.95 5.95 -16.01
CA LYS A 110 26.42 7.12 -15.28
C LYS A 110 25.57 8.38 -15.51
N ASP A 111 24.27 8.19 -15.64
CA ASP A 111 23.32 9.31 -15.66
C ASP A 111 23.48 10.14 -14.38
N LYS A 112 23.76 11.44 -14.56
CA LYS A 112 24.14 12.32 -13.45
C LYS A 112 23.00 12.49 -12.46
N TYR A 113 21.75 12.58 -12.94
CA TYR A 113 20.60 12.78 -12.07
C TYR A 113 20.29 11.51 -11.28
N ALA A 114 20.29 10.34 -11.94
CA ALA A 114 20.06 9.07 -11.26
C ALA A 114 21.13 8.76 -10.20
N LEU A 115 22.40 9.06 -10.49
CA LEU A 115 23.49 8.91 -9.52
C LEU A 115 23.32 9.86 -8.33
N ALA A 116 22.98 11.13 -8.56
CA ALA A 116 22.78 12.10 -7.49
C ALA A 116 21.63 11.68 -6.56
N ILE A 117 20.51 11.22 -7.12
CA ILE A 117 19.39 10.71 -6.31
C ILE A 117 19.81 9.45 -5.54
N LYS A 118 20.56 8.54 -6.16
CA LYS A 118 21.05 7.34 -5.48
C LYS A 118 21.97 7.70 -4.30
N GLU A 119 22.82 8.70 -4.45
CA GLU A 119 23.68 9.20 -3.38
C GLU A 119 22.87 9.84 -2.25
N GLU A 120 21.90 10.70 -2.58
CA GLU A 120 21.00 11.35 -1.62
C GLU A 120 20.23 10.33 -0.75
N TRP A 121 19.82 9.21 -1.35
CA TRP A 121 19.11 8.12 -0.67
C TRP A 121 20.05 7.11 0.02
N GLY A 122 21.34 7.44 0.16
CA GLY A 122 22.31 6.64 0.91
C GLY A 122 22.82 5.41 0.15
N ASN A 123 22.83 5.45 -1.18
CA ASN A 123 23.33 4.39 -2.05
C ASN A 123 22.71 3.01 -1.78
N GLN A 124 21.42 2.98 -1.45
CA GLN A 124 20.69 1.73 -1.26
C GLN A 124 20.74 0.86 -2.52
N ALA A 125 20.67 -0.47 -2.32
CA ALA A 125 20.62 -1.44 -3.41
C ALA A 125 19.27 -1.45 -4.16
N ASN A 126 18.27 -0.75 -3.63
CA ASN A 126 16.94 -0.64 -4.24
C ASN A 126 17.02 0.22 -5.52
N SER A 127 16.25 -0.17 -6.54
CA SER A 127 16.19 0.51 -7.82
C SER A 127 14.79 0.36 -8.42
N HIS A 128 14.29 1.41 -9.05
CA HIS A 128 13.04 1.36 -9.81
C HIS A 128 13.29 0.60 -11.12
N ASN A 129 12.61 -0.54 -11.27
CA ASN A 129 12.69 -1.40 -12.46
C ASN A 129 11.33 -2.01 -12.79
N PHE A 130 10.27 -1.24 -12.57
CA PHE A 130 8.89 -1.68 -12.73
C PHE A 130 8.59 -2.12 -14.17
N LYS A 131 7.70 -3.10 -14.31
CA LYS A 131 7.29 -3.68 -15.61
C LYS A 131 5.87 -3.24 -15.95
N TYR A 132 5.68 -1.93 -16.00
CA TYR A 132 4.41 -1.32 -16.40
C TYR A 132 4.25 -1.30 -17.92
N SER A 133 3.01 -1.44 -18.36
CA SER A 133 2.59 -1.07 -19.71
C SER A 133 2.64 0.45 -19.90
N GLU A 134 2.64 0.90 -21.16
CA GLU A 134 2.61 2.33 -21.48
C GLU A 134 1.38 3.02 -20.88
N ASN A 135 0.24 2.34 -20.85
CA ASN A 135 -0.98 2.87 -20.27
C ASN A 135 -0.88 3.04 -18.74
N GLU A 136 -0.34 2.04 -18.04
CA GLU A 136 -0.12 2.13 -16.59
C GLU A 136 0.87 3.27 -16.25
N LEU A 137 1.93 3.43 -17.04
CA LEU A 137 2.84 4.57 -16.89
C LEU A 137 2.12 5.90 -17.10
N ASN A 138 1.30 6.04 -18.14
CA ASN A 138 0.56 7.27 -18.39
C ASN A 138 -0.39 7.62 -17.25
N LEU A 139 -1.10 6.64 -16.70
CA LEU A 139 -1.97 6.83 -15.54
C LEU A 139 -1.16 7.24 -14.30
N LEU A 140 -0.05 6.57 -14.03
CA LEU A 140 0.83 6.94 -12.91
C LEU A 140 1.40 8.35 -13.07
N ILE A 141 1.81 8.73 -14.29
CA ILE A 141 2.28 10.09 -14.59
C ILE A 141 1.16 11.11 -14.39
N GLU A 142 -0.08 10.81 -14.78
CA GLU A 142 -1.22 11.71 -14.55
C GLU A 142 -1.45 12.00 -13.07
N TYR A 143 -1.24 11.02 -12.21
CA TYR A 143 -1.29 11.21 -10.75
C TYR A 143 -0.11 12.02 -10.19
N LEU A 144 1.06 11.97 -10.84
CA LEU A 144 2.28 12.65 -10.40
C LEU A 144 2.44 14.08 -10.95
N LYS A 145 1.47 14.54 -11.76
CA LYS A 145 1.35 15.93 -12.20
C LYS A 145 0.68 16.74 -11.09
#